data_AF-A0A8C2GJS7-F1
#
_entry.id   AF-A0A8C2GJS7-F1
#
_cell.length_a   1.000
_cell.length_b   1.000
_cell.length_c   1.000
_cell.angle_alpha   90.00
_cell.angle_beta   90.00
_cell.angle_gamma   90.00
#
_symmetry.space_group_name_H-M   'P 1'
#
loop_
_entity.id
_entity.type
_entity.pdbx_description
1 polymer ?
#
loop_
_entity_poly.entity_id
_entity_poly.type
_entity_poly.pdbx_seq_one_letter_code
_entity_poly.pdbx_strand_id
1 'polypeptide(L)'
;MELASVYINDNNETCSKYNEMGLDRDEDIDANKDRKISQIEARAQNRGLSVGSKCAVLSTVCLGLTCILVAVIVVLHIKLKAEREEQATHMLQSSSRDQTEKDQLRNSFKSLSQKNLELETRVNDLTAEKSQFQSNLNSLSQKKLELETRVIDLTTKKGQLETRVKDLTAEKKQFETRVNDLTAEKSQFQSNFNSLSQKKLELETRVNDLTTKKGQLETRVKDLTAERSQLQSNFSSLSQKNLELESRIRSLSEEESKQSCLFMSTELKSWSDSRQYCRDRGADLVIINTEEKQRFISSIVGESVWIGLSDREQEGNMKWVDNSPLKQG
;
A
#
# COMPACT_ATOMS: atom_id res chain seq x y z
N MET A 1 25.66 27.99 -22.30
CA MET A 1 25.69 27.65 -20.86
C MET A 1 25.33 26.19 -20.68
N GLU A 2 24.04 25.84 -20.65
CA GLU A 2 23.50 24.47 -20.80
C GLU A 2 24.13 23.43 -19.83
N LEU A 3 24.16 22.14 -20.21
CA LEU A 3 24.63 21.01 -19.40
C LEU A 3 23.66 19.82 -19.49
N ALA A 4 23.67 18.92 -18.49
CA ALA A 4 22.84 17.71 -18.46
C ALA A 4 23.52 16.58 -17.65
N SER A 5 23.18 15.31 -17.92
CA SER A 5 23.67 14.09 -17.23
C SER A 5 22.83 12.86 -17.60
N VAL A 6 23.03 11.73 -16.90
CA VAL A 6 22.41 10.41 -17.19
C VAL A 6 22.36 9.54 -15.93
N TYR A 7 21.46 8.55 -15.89
CA TYR A 7 21.03 7.85 -14.66
C TYR A 7 20.76 6.34 -14.91
N ILE A 8 20.80 5.50 -13.87
CA ILE A 8 20.70 4.02 -13.93
C ILE A 8 19.92 3.42 -12.73
N ASN A 9 19.49 2.16 -12.82
CA ASN A 9 18.76 1.40 -11.78
C ASN A 9 18.97 -0.13 -11.95
N ASP A 10 18.77 -0.94 -10.89
CA ASP A 10 18.93 -2.42 -10.86
C ASP A 10 17.88 -3.12 -9.93
N ASN A 11 17.71 -4.45 -10.00
CA ASN A 11 16.78 -5.25 -9.16
C ASN A 11 17.06 -6.79 -9.19
N ASN A 12 16.68 -7.55 -8.15
CA ASN A 12 16.84 -9.03 -8.05
C ASN A 12 15.86 -9.66 -7.00
N GLU A 13 15.66 -10.99 -6.99
CA GLU A 13 14.78 -11.71 -6.01
C GLU A 13 15.10 -13.24 -5.85
N THR A 14 14.26 -14.03 -5.14
CA THR A 14 14.67 -15.17 -4.29
C THR A 14 13.82 -16.47 -4.41
N CYS A 15 14.36 -17.64 -4.03
CA CYS A 15 13.65 -18.91 -3.79
C CYS A 15 14.49 -19.83 -2.84
N SER A 16 14.10 -20.98 -2.26
CA SER A 16 12.89 -21.85 -2.28
C SER A 16 12.76 -22.52 -0.87
N LYS A 17 12.16 -23.67 -0.47
CA LYS A 17 11.73 -25.02 -0.96
C LYS A 17 11.13 -25.78 0.25
N TYR A 18 10.36 -26.88 0.09
CA TYR A 18 9.72 -27.65 1.19
C TYR A 18 9.48 -29.15 0.88
N ASN A 19 9.31 -30.04 1.89
CA ASN A 19 9.01 -31.49 1.77
C ASN A 19 8.52 -32.13 3.11
N GLU A 20 7.77 -33.25 3.11
CA GLU A 20 7.18 -33.93 4.31
C GLU A 20 7.23 -35.49 4.28
N MET A 21 6.85 -36.18 5.39
CA MET A 21 6.78 -37.65 5.63
C MET A 21 5.71 -37.96 6.72
N GLY A 22 5.25 -39.18 7.09
CA GLY A 22 5.59 -40.59 6.73
C GLY A 22 6.38 -41.33 7.85
N LEU A 23 6.13 -42.59 8.28
CA LEU A 23 5.13 -43.65 8.03
C LEU A 23 5.02 -44.62 9.27
N ASP A 24 3.97 -45.46 9.39
CA ASP A 24 3.69 -46.31 10.59
C ASP A 24 3.40 -47.83 10.38
N ARG A 25 2.93 -48.56 11.43
CA ARG A 25 3.07 -50.03 11.69
C ARG A 25 1.80 -50.77 12.22
N ASP A 26 1.93 -52.07 12.53
CA ASP A 26 0.87 -53.12 12.66
C ASP A 26 0.83 -53.89 14.03
N GLU A 27 -0.14 -54.83 14.24
CA GLU A 27 -0.39 -55.60 15.50
C GLU A 27 -1.01 -57.02 15.26
N ASP A 28 -0.63 -58.07 16.05
CA ASP A 28 -1.13 -59.49 16.05
C ASP A 28 -0.64 -60.22 17.37
N ILE A 29 -0.91 -61.48 17.82
CA ILE A 29 -1.60 -62.72 17.37
C ILE A 29 -2.01 -63.62 18.60
N ASP A 30 -2.87 -64.65 18.45
CA ASP A 30 -3.19 -65.73 19.44
C ASP A 30 -3.56 -67.07 18.68
N ALA A 31 -4.04 -68.24 19.17
CA ALA A 31 -4.64 -68.74 20.42
C ALA A 31 -4.52 -70.29 20.58
N ASN A 32 -5.02 -70.90 21.69
CA ASN A 32 -5.08 -72.38 21.83
C ASN A 32 -6.14 -72.97 22.82
N LYS A 33 -6.33 -74.32 22.82
CA LYS A 33 -7.38 -75.04 23.61
C LYS A 33 -7.16 -76.56 23.71
N ASP A 34 -7.21 -77.19 24.91
CA ASP A 34 -7.52 -78.63 25.17
C ASP A 34 -7.58 -78.95 26.71
N ARG A 35 -7.95 -80.11 27.29
CA ARG A 35 -8.42 -81.48 26.90
C ARG A 35 -9.21 -82.13 28.08
N LYS A 36 -9.99 -83.21 27.87
CA LYS A 36 -10.54 -84.13 28.93
C LYS A 36 -10.51 -85.62 28.51
N ILE A 37 -10.63 -86.56 29.47
CA ILE A 37 -10.69 -88.03 29.28
C ILE A 37 -11.27 -88.76 30.52
N SER A 38 -11.93 -89.93 30.37
CA SER A 38 -12.33 -90.84 31.47
C SER A 38 -12.72 -92.27 31.00
N GLN A 39 -12.59 -93.31 31.85
CA GLN A 39 -12.97 -94.72 31.62
C GLN A 39 -13.26 -95.48 32.95
N ILE A 40 -13.99 -96.61 32.91
CA ILE A 40 -14.22 -97.58 34.02
C ILE A 40 -14.34 -99.04 33.52
N GLU A 41 -14.27 -100.05 34.41
CA GLU A 41 -14.50 -101.50 34.11
C GLU A 41 -14.80 -102.33 35.41
N ALA A 42 -15.40 -103.53 35.32
CA ALA A 42 -15.76 -104.38 36.49
C ALA A 42 -15.96 -105.90 36.19
N ARG A 43 -15.85 -106.79 37.20
CA ARG A 43 -16.19 -108.26 37.13
C ARG A 43 -16.68 -108.81 38.49
N ALA A 44 -17.36 -109.97 38.51
CA ALA A 44 -17.76 -110.73 39.71
C ALA A 44 -17.93 -112.25 39.44
N GLN A 45 -17.91 -113.11 40.49
CA GLN A 45 -18.02 -114.59 40.38
C GLN A 45 -18.33 -115.27 41.76
N ASN A 46 -19.17 -116.33 41.82
CA ASN A 46 -19.19 -117.25 42.98
C ASN A 46 -19.62 -118.72 42.66
N ARG A 47 -19.88 -119.56 43.69
CA ARG A 47 -20.05 -121.04 43.65
C ARG A 47 -21.19 -121.52 44.59
N GLY A 48 -21.61 -122.79 44.47
CA GLY A 48 -22.49 -123.50 45.43
C GLY A 48 -22.60 -125.02 45.17
N LEU A 49 -22.93 -125.83 46.18
CA LEU A 49 -23.09 -127.31 46.12
C LEU A 49 -23.88 -127.86 47.34
N SER A 50 -24.47 -129.06 47.26
CA SER A 50 -25.08 -129.80 48.40
C SER A 50 -25.19 -131.32 48.13
N VAL A 51 -25.27 -132.16 49.18
CA VAL A 51 -25.32 -133.64 49.16
C VAL A 51 -26.04 -134.24 50.39
N GLY A 52 -26.43 -135.53 50.37
CA GLY A 52 -26.93 -136.26 51.56
C GLY A 52 -27.35 -137.73 51.32
N SER A 53 -27.46 -138.54 52.39
CA SER A 53 -27.96 -139.93 52.39
C SER A 53 -28.41 -140.37 53.81
N LYS A 54 -29.03 -141.56 54.01
CA LYS A 54 -29.62 -142.02 55.28
C LYS A 54 -29.70 -143.55 55.48
N CYS A 55 -29.62 -144.01 56.74
CA CYS A 55 -30.20 -145.26 57.26
C CYS A 55 -30.35 -145.18 58.80
N ALA A 56 -31.33 -145.85 59.41
CA ALA A 56 -31.52 -146.00 60.88
C ALA A 56 -32.58 -147.07 61.22
N VAL A 57 -32.51 -147.71 62.41
CA VAL A 57 -33.52 -148.66 62.94
C VAL A 57 -33.78 -148.45 64.45
N LEU A 58 -34.99 -148.85 64.88
CA LEU A 58 -35.68 -148.68 66.18
C LEU A 58 -35.19 -149.71 67.27
N SER A 59 -35.70 -149.82 68.52
CA SER A 59 -37.04 -149.43 69.04
C SER A 59 -37.23 -149.27 70.57
N THR A 60 -38.30 -148.55 70.92
CA THR A 60 -39.24 -148.76 72.05
C THR A 60 -38.78 -148.75 73.51
N VAL A 61 -38.74 -147.54 74.10
CA VAL A 61 -39.54 -147.20 75.30
C VAL A 61 -40.24 -145.86 75.00
N CYS A 62 -41.26 -145.91 74.14
CA CYS A 62 -41.58 -144.78 73.25
C CYS A 62 -43.06 -144.36 73.20
N LEU A 63 -43.69 -144.06 74.35
CA LEU A 63 -44.94 -143.26 74.37
C LEU A 63 -44.90 -142.10 75.38
N GLY A 64 -44.74 -142.35 76.69
CA GLY A 64 -44.71 -141.27 77.68
C GLY A 64 -43.52 -140.31 77.51
N LEU A 65 -42.31 -140.86 77.60
CA LEU A 65 -41.07 -140.07 77.44
C LEU A 65 -40.89 -139.52 76.02
N THR A 66 -41.40 -140.20 74.97
CA THR A 66 -41.36 -139.64 73.61
C THR A 66 -42.40 -138.56 73.38
N CYS A 67 -43.60 -138.61 73.96
CA CYS A 67 -44.52 -137.47 73.91
C CYS A 67 -43.95 -136.26 74.66
N ILE A 68 -43.29 -136.46 75.80
CA ILE A 68 -42.60 -135.37 76.52
C ILE A 68 -41.40 -134.86 75.72
N LEU A 69 -40.54 -135.74 75.18
CA LEU A 69 -39.40 -135.34 74.35
C LEU A 69 -39.84 -134.67 73.05
N VAL A 70 -40.89 -135.13 72.38
CA VAL A 70 -41.45 -134.49 71.19
C VAL A 70 -42.08 -133.16 71.56
N ALA A 71 -42.82 -133.04 72.67
CA ALA A 71 -43.32 -131.76 73.14
C ALA A 71 -42.19 -130.77 73.45
N VAL A 72 -41.11 -131.21 74.13
CA VAL A 72 -39.92 -130.40 74.41
C VAL A 72 -39.16 -130.04 73.12
N ILE A 73 -39.01 -130.97 72.17
CA ILE A 73 -38.37 -130.70 70.87
C ILE A 73 -39.23 -129.78 70.00
N VAL A 74 -40.56 -129.87 70.07
CA VAL A 74 -41.51 -128.97 69.38
C VAL A 74 -41.52 -127.60 70.03
N VAL A 75 -41.52 -127.48 71.36
CA VAL A 75 -41.38 -126.20 72.07
C VAL A 75 -40.01 -125.57 71.79
N LEU A 76 -38.93 -126.36 71.76
CA LEU A 76 -37.61 -125.91 71.32
C LEU A 76 -37.59 -125.52 69.84
N HIS A 77 -38.28 -126.24 68.96
CA HIS A 77 -38.38 -125.86 67.54
C HIS A 77 -39.21 -124.58 67.36
N ILE A 78 -40.30 -124.40 68.11
CA ILE A 78 -41.10 -123.17 68.09
C ILE A 78 -40.25 -122.01 68.62
N LYS A 79 -39.51 -122.19 69.72
CA LYS A 79 -38.64 -121.16 70.30
C LYS A 79 -37.45 -120.82 69.39
N LEU A 80 -36.73 -121.81 68.88
CA LEU A 80 -35.62 -121.62 67.92
C LEU A 80 -36.11 -121.09 66.57
N LYS A 81 -37.34 -121.42 66.15
CA LYS A 81 -37.94 -120.85 64.95
C LYS A 81 -38.33 -119.39 65.18
N ALA A 82 -38.96 -119.06 66.31
CA ALA A 82 -39.25 -117.68 66.70
C ALA A 82 -37.96 -116.85 66.83
N GLU A 83 -36.92 -117.35 67.48
CA GLU A 83 -35.61 -116.68 67.59
C GLU A 83 -34.93 -116.51 66.21
N ARG A 84 -35.07 -117.48 65.29
CA ARG A 84 -34.61 -117.31 63.89
C ARG A 84 -35.46 -116.32 63.11
N GLU A 85 -36.77 -116.28 63.31
CA GLU A 85 -37.69 -115.37 62.62
C GLU A 85 -37.52 -113.94 63.14
N GLU A 86 -37.24 -113.76 64.43
CA GLU A 86 -36.84 -112.49 65.04
C GLU A 86 -35.47 -112.02 64.52
N GLN A 87 -34.45 -112.89 64.51
CA GLN A 87 -33.13 -112.58 63.95
C GLN A 87 -33.19 -112.29 62.43
N ALA A 88 -34.00 -113.02 61.67
CA ALA A 88 -34.22 -112.77 60.25
C ALA A 88 -34.94 -111.44 60.02
N THR A 89 -35.95 -111.12 60.84
CA THR A 89 -36.66 -109.84 60.78
C THR A 89 -35.72 -108.69 61.12
N HIS A 90 -34.88 -108.82 62.15
CA HIS A 90 -33.86 -107.83 62.49
C HIS A 90 -32.82 -107.64 61.38
N MET A 91 -32.33 -108.72 60.75
CA MET A 91 -31.43 -108.61 59.59
C MET A 91 -32.09 -107.98 58.36
N LEU A 92 -33.37 -108.27 58.10
CA LEU A 92 -34.12 -107.60 57.03
C LEU A 92 -34.34 -106.12 57.35
N GLN A 93 -34.62 -105.78 58.60
CA GLN A 93 -34.83 -104.41 59.05
C GLN A 93 -33.53 -103.58 59.02
N SER A 94 -32.40 -104.13 59.48
CA SER A 94 -31.10 -103.47 59.33
C SER A 94 -30.69 -103.38 57.86
N SER A 95 -30.78 -104.45 57.07
CA SER A 95 -30.44 -104.40 55.64
C SER A 95 -31.32 -103.42 54.83
N SER A 96 -32.58 -103.21 55.20
CA SER A 96 -33.44 -102.20 54.58
C SER A 96 -33.09 -100.78 55.02
N ARG A 97 -32.64 -100.59 56.26
CA ARG A 97 -32.08 -99.32 56.76
C ARG A 97 -30.79 -98.95 56.03
N ASP A 98 -29.83 -99.87 55.97
CA ASP A 98 -28.56 -99.70 55.27
C ASP A 98 -28.79 -99.36 53.78
N GLN A 99 -29.75 -100.02 53.13
CA GLN A 99 -30.11 -99.72 51.74
C GLN A 99 -30.80 -98.36 51.60
N THR A 100 -31.61 -97.93 52.58
CA THR A 100 -32.22 -96.60 52.60
C THR A 100 -31.16 -95.50 52.76
N GLU A 101 -30.22 -95.65 53.68
CA GLU A 101 -29.12 -94.71 53.92
C GLU A 101 -28.19 -94.65 52.70
N LYS A 102 -27.94 -95.79 52.04
CA LYS A 102 -27.20 -95.89 50.78
C LYS A 102 -27.90 -95.22 49.59
N ASP A 103 -29.23 -95.29 49.50
CA ASP A 103 -29.98 -94.57 48.46
C ASP A 103 -30.11 -93.07 48.75
N GLN A 104 -30.19 -92.65 50.02
CA GLN A 104 -30.05 -91.25 50.41
C GLN A 104 -28.66 -90.71 50.02
N LEU A 105 -27.58 -91.43 50.34
CA LEU A 105 -26.22 -91.04 49.99
C LEU A 105 -26.02 -90.99 48.46
N ARG A 106 -26.56 -91.96 47.72
CA ARG A 106 -26.59 -91.99 46.26
C ARG A 106 -27.30 -90.78 45.66
N ASN A 107 -28.43 -90.36 46.23
CA ASN A 107 -29.18 -89.19 45.76
C ASN A 107 -28.45 -87.88 46.11
N SER A 108 -27.83 -87.78 47.29
CA SER A 108 -26.95 -86.67 47.65
C SER A 108 -25.74 -86.58 46.71
N PHE A 109 -25.11 -87.70 46.36
CA PHE A 109 -24.00 -87.76 45.41
C PHE A 109 -24.43 -87.32 44.00
N LYS A 110 -25.60 -87.75 43.50
CA LYS A 110 -26.17 -87.25 42.24
C LYS A 110 -26.38 -85.74 42.27
N SER A 111 -26.97 -85.19 43.33
CA SER A 111 -27.21 -83.75 43.47
C SER A 111 -25.90 -82.96 43.54
N LEU A 112 -24.90 -83.47 44.26
CA LEU A 112 -23.57 -82.87 44.34
C LEU A 112 -22.86 -82.89 42.97
N SER A 113 -22.95 -84.01 42.23
CA SER A 113 -22.41 -84.12 40.87
C SER A 113 -23.09 -83.15 39.89
N GLN A 114 -24.40 -82.92 40.02
CA GLN A 114 -25.12 -81.93 39.22
C GLN A 114 -24.67 -80.51 39.55
N LYS A 115 -24.56 -80.15 40.84
CA LYS A 115 -24.04 -78.85 41.27
C LYS A 115 -22.59 -78.62 40.83
N ASN A 116 -21.78 -79.67 40.80
CA ASN A 116 -20.40 -79.57 40.31
C ASN A 116 -20.34 -79.28 38.81
N LEU A 117 -21.24 -79.87 38.01
CA LEU A 117 -21.37 -79.57 36.58
C LEU A 117 -21.90 -78.13 36.35
N GLU A 118 -22.86 -77.68 37.15
CA GLU A 118 -23.37 -76.30 37.11
C GLU A 118 -22.27 -75.27 37.46
N LEU A 119 -21.47 -75.54 38.50
CA LEU A 119 -20.32 -74.72 38.86
C LEU A 119 -19.24 -74.72 37.77
N GLU A 120 -18.95 -75.88 37.16
CA GLU A 120 -18.01 -75.97 36.03
C GLU A 120 -18.47 -75.14 34.83
N THR A 121 -19.76 -75.21 34.46
CA THR A 121 -20.35 -74.36 33.42
C THR A 121 -20.17 -72.87 33.76
N ARG A 122 -20.57 -72.45 34.97
CA ARG A 122 -20.46 -71.05 35.41
C ARG A 122 -19.01 -70.54 35.46
N VAL A 123 -18.04 -71.40 35.77
CA VAL A 123 -16.61 -71.04 35.71
C VAL A 123 -16.15 -70.83 34.27
N ASN A 124 -16.63 -71.63 33.31
CA ASN A 124 -16.35 -71.42 31.89
C ASN A 124 -16.99 -70.12 31.37
N ASP A 125 -18.25 -69.86 31.72
CA ASP A 125 -18.98 -68.64 31.33
C ASP A 125 -18.27 -67.37 31.86
N LEU A 126 -17.94 -67.34 33.16
CA LEU A 126 -17.17 -66.24 33.78
C LEU A 126 -15.76 -66.09 33.19
N THR A 127 -15.15 -67.17 32.68
CA THR A 127 -13.86 -67.12 31.99
C THR A 127 -14.00 -66.50 30.59
N ALA A 128 -15.09 -66.78 29.89
CA ALA A 128 -15.41 -66.13 28.62
C ALA A 128 -15.72 -64.63 28.81
N GLU A 129 -16.57 -64.28 29.79
CA GLU A 129 -16.86 -62.88 30.15
C GLU A 129 -15.58 -62.12 30.51
N LYS A 130 -14.73 -62.68 31.37
CA LYS A 130 -13.43 -62.10 31.74
C LYS A 130 -12.56 -61.83 30.52
N SER A 131 -12.51 -62.77 29.57
CA SER A 131 -11.72 -62.64 28.34
C SER A 131 -12.27 -61.52 27.45
N GLN A 132 -13.60 -61.40 27.34
CA GLN A 132 -14.27 -60.31 26.62
C GLN A 132 -14.01 -58.95 27.28
N PHE A 133 -14.10 -58.85 28.62
CA PHE A 133 -13.75 -57.63 29.35
C PHE A 133 -12.29 -57.23 29.15
N GLN A 134 -11.37 -58.20 29.12
CA GLN A 134 -9.95 -57.93 28.89
C GLN A 134 -9.69 -57.43 27.44
N SER A 135 -10.36 -57.99 26.44
CA SER A 135 -10.34 -57.45 25.07
C SER A 135 -10.89 -56.02 24.98
N ASN A 136 -11.98 -55.73 25.70
CA ASN A 136 -12.58 -54.39 25.75
C ASN A 136 -11.65 -53.37 26.42
N LEU A 137 -10.96 -53.76 27.50
CA LEU A 137 -9.97 -52.92 28.19
C LEU A 137 -8.77 -52.59 27.29
N ASN A 138 -8.26 -53.57 26.53
CA ASN A 138 -7.18 -53.34 25.58
C ASN A 138 -7.58 -52.32 24.49
N SER A 139 -8.74 -52.50 23.87
CA SER A 139 -9.25 -51.55 22.85
C SER A 139 -9.50 -50.15 23.42
N LEU A 140 -10.00 -50.05 24.66
CA LEU A 140 -10.19 -48.75 25.33
C LEU A 140 -8.84 -48.07 25.66
N SER A 141 -7.81 -48.84 26.01
CA SER A 141 -6.46 -48.34 26.23
C SER A 141 -5.82 -47.82 24.94
N GLN A 142 -5.97 -48.52 23.82
CA GLN A 142 -5.52 -48.04 22.49
C GLN A 142 -6.22 -46.72 22.11
N LYS A 143 -7.55 -46.64 22.25
CA LYS A 143 -8.33 -45.42 21.98
C LYS A 143 -7.94 -44.25 22.89
N LYS A 144 -7.56 -44.53 24.14
CA LYS A 144 -7.01 -43.50 25.05
C LYS A 144 -5.71 -42.92 24.49
N LEU A 145 -4.76 -43.75 24.08
CA LEU A 145 -3.47 -43.32 23.52
C LEU A 145 -3.63 -42.53 22.20
N GLU A 146 -4.58 -42.93 21.35
CA GLU A 146 -4.95 -42.19 20.14
C GLU A 146 -5.48 -40.77 20.48
N LEU A 147 -6.38 -40.67 21.46
CA LEU A 147 -6.92 -39.39 21.92
C LEU A 147 -5.85 -38.51 22.59
N GLU A 148 -4.96 -39.07 23.40
CA GLU A 148 -3.83 -38.34 24.01
C GLU A 148 -2.90 -37.78 22.93
N THR A 149 -2.59 -38.57 21.90
CA THR A 149 -1.80 -38.13 20.72
C THR A 149 -2.48 -36.99 19.97
N ARG A 150 -3.79 -37.11 19.72
CA ARG A 150 -4.60 -36.09 19.04
C ARG A 150 -4.71 -34.79 19.86
N VAL A 151 -4.73 -34.87 21.18
CA VAL A 151 -4.69 -33.68 22.05
C VAL A 151 -3.34 -32.96 21.91
N ILE A 152 -2.22 -33.67 21.86
CA ILE A 152 -0.88 -33.08 21.68
C ILE A 152 -0.76 -32.38 20.31
N ASP A 153 -1.24 -33.00 19.23
CA ASP A 153 -1.29 -32.39 17.89
C ASP A 153 -2.14 -31.11 17.87
N LEU A 154 -3.35 -31.15 18.43
CA LEU A 154 -4.24 -29.99 18.49
C LEU A 154 -3.67 -28.86 19.37
N THR A 155 -3.01 -29.19 20.48
CA THR A 155 -2.29 -28.20 21.31
C THR A 155 -1.15 -27.54 20.53
N THR A 156 -0.41 -28.31 19.74
CA THR A 156 0.69 -27.79 18.90
C THR A 156 0.15 -26.86 17.79
N LYS A 157 -0.88 -27.29 17.07
CA LYS A 157 -1.56 -26.50 16.03
C LYS A 157 -2.19 -25.22 16.59
N LYS A 158 -2.73 -25.28 17.82
CA LYS A 158 -3.22 -24.09 18.54
C LYS A 158 -2.09 -23.09 18.79
N GLY A 159 -0.92 -23.51 19.30
CA GLY A 159 0.22 -22.62 19.53
C GLY A 159 0.77 -21.98 18.25
N GLN A 160 0.79 -22.74 17.15
CA GLN A 160 1.13 -22.21 15.81
C GLN A 160 0.13 -21.14 15.35
N LEU A 161 -1.17 -21.39 15.53
CA LEU A 161 -2.22 -20.43 15.15
C LEU A 161 -2.18 -19.17 16.03
N GLU A 162 -1.97 -19.29 17.34
CA GLU A 162 -1.80 -18.16 18.27
C GLU A 162 -0.57 -17.31 17.92
N THR A 163 0.49 -17.92 17.36
CA THR A 163 1.67 -17.20 16.86
C THR A 163 1.31 -16.42 15.59
N ARG A 164 0.74 -17.08 14.58
CA ARG A 164 0.29 -16.43 13.33
C ARG A 164 -0.69 -15.28 13.56
N VAL A 165 -1.57 -15.38 14.56
CA VAL A 165 -2.49 -14.30 14.94
C VAL A 165 -1.76 -13.09 15.52
N LYS A 166 -0.69 -13.28 16.31
CA LYS A 166 0.16 -12.18 16.81
C LYS A 166 0.89 -11.49 15.64
N ASP A 167 1.47 -12.28 14.74
CA ASP A 167 2.25 -11.77 13.60
C ASP A 167 1.36 -10.92 12.67
N LEU A 168 0.21 -11.47 12.26
CA LEU A 168 -0.80 -10.74 11.46
C LEU A 168 -1.35 -9.50 12.18
N THR A 169 -1.42 -9.51 13.52
CA THR A 169 -1.82 -8.33 14.32
C THR A 169 -0.73 -7.25 14.33
N ALA A 170 0.55 -7.62 14.28
CA ALA A 170 1.66 -6.69 14.15
C ALA A 170 1.74 -6.10 12.73
N GLU A 171 1.61 -6.93 11.70
CA GLU A 171 1.56 -6.52 10.29
C GLU A 171 0.39 -5.55 10.03
N LYS A 172 -0.81 -5.87 10.56
CA LYS A 172 -1.99 -4.99 10.48
C LYS A 172 -1.72 -3.61 11.06
N LYS A 173 -1.06 -3.51 12.22
CA LYS A 173 -0.67 -2.24 12.83
C LYS A 173 0.34 -1.47 11.99
N GLN A 174 1.33 -2.16 11.41
CA GLN A 174 2.31 -1.53 10.51
C GLN A 174 1.63 -0.97 9.25
N PHE A 175 0.64 -1.68 8.70
CA PHE A 175 -0.17 -1.20 7.58
C PHE A 175 -1.03 0.01 7.98
N GLU A 176 -1.66 -0.02 9.15
CA GLU A 176 -2.43 1.11 9.70
C GLU A 176 -1.57 2.38 9.86
N THR A 177 -0.36 2.26 10.41
CA THR A 177 0.61 3.37 10.46
C THR A 177 0.92 3.91 9.06
N ARG A 178 1.31 3.04 8.13
CA ARG A 178 1.68 3.44 6.76
C ARG A 178 0.53 4.09 5.99
N VAL A 179 -0.72 3.70 6.23
CA VAL A 179 -1.91 4.35 5.65
C VAL A 179 -2.11 5.75 6.20
N ASN A 180 -1.86 5.97 7.50
CA ASN A 180 -1.92 7.30 8.11
C ASN A 180 -0.82 8.22 7.56
N ASP A 181 0.41 7.72 7.45
CA ASP A 181 1.56 8.48 6.92
C ASP A 181 1.29 8.93 5.47
N LEU A 182 0.88 8.01 4.59
CA LEU A 182 0.49 8.31 3.20
C LEU A 182 -0.70 9.29 3.11
N THR A 183 -1.59 9.28 4.10
CA THR A 183 -2.73 10.24 4.18
C THR A 183 -2.25 11.64 4.56
N ALA A 184 -1.23 11.76 5.43
CA ALA A 184 -0.58 13.02 5.76
C ALA A 184 0.22 13.57 4.56
N GLU A 185 1.04 12.75 3.91
CA GLU A 185 1.78 13.13 2.69
C GLU A 185 0.84 13.62 1.57
N LYS A 186 -0.25 12.87 1.31
CA LYS A 186 -1.28 13.28 0.34
C LYS A 186 -1.89 14.64 0.68
N SER A 187 -2.15 14.90 1.96
CA SER A 187 -2.71 16.18 2.42
C SER A 187 -1.72 17.34 2.25
N GLN A 188 -0.43 17.10 2.50
CA GLN A 188 0.64 18.06 2.24
C GLN A 188 0.79 18.35 0.74
N PHE A 189 0.76 17.32 -0.10
CA PHE A 189 0.83 17.48 -1.57
C PHE A 189 -0.38 18.26 -2.11
N GLN A 190 -1.59 17.99 -1.60
CA GLN A 190 -2.81 18.74 -1.93
C GLN A 190 -2.66 20.24 -1.62
N SER A 191 -2.09 20.58 -0.45
CA SER A 191 -1.81 21.97 -0.06
C SER A 191 -0.79 22.65 -1.00
N ASN A 192 0.32 21.96 -1.30
CA ASN A 192 1.35 22.45 -2.21
C ASN A 192 0.78 22.69 -3.62
N PHE A 193 -0.04 21.77 -4.13
CA PHE A 193 -0.71 21.90 -5.43
C PHE A 193 -1.65 23.12 -5.47
N ASN A 194 -2.46 23.31 -4.43
CA ASN A 194 -3.36 24.46 -4.32
C ASN A 194 -2.58 25.79 -4.32
N SER A 195 -1.47 25.88 -3.57
CA SER A 195 -0.60 27.07 -3.55
C SER A 195 0.07 27.34 -4.91
N LEU A 196 0.53 26.28 -5.61
CA LEU A 196 1.11 26.40 -6.94
C LEU A 196 0.07 26.88 -7.98
N SER A 197 -1.17 26.39 -7.88
CA SER A 197 -2.28 26.81 -8.74
C SER A 197 -2.64 28.29 -8.53
N GLN A 198 -2.63 28.78 -7.27
CA GLN A 198 -2.79 30.20 -6.97
C GLN A 198 -1.66 31.06 -7.56
N LYS A 199 -0.40 30.64 -7.41
CA LYS A 199 0.76 31.34 -7.99
C LYS A 199 0.72 31.37 -9.52
N LYS A 200 0.21 30.31 -10.16
CA LYS A 200 -0.02 30.30 -11.61
C LYS A 200 -1.00 31.42 -12.01
N LEU A 201 -2.16 31.52 -11.34
CA LEU A 201 -3.18 32.53 -11.64
C LEU A 201 -2.69 33.97 -11.38
N GLU A 202 -1.85 34.17 -10.36
CA GLU A 202 -1.17 35.46 -10.12
C GLU A 202 -0.23 35.83 -11.27
N LEU A 203 0.57 34.87 -11.76
CA LEU A 203 1.48 35.08 -12.88
C LEU A 203 0.74 35.33 -14.20
N GLU A 204 -0.36 34.61 -14.47
CA GLU A 204 -1.22 34.83 -15.64
C GLU A 204 -1.81 36.26 -15.63
N THR A 205 -2.31 36.72 -14.47
CA THR A 205 -2.77 38.11 -14.27
C THR A 205 -1.65 39.12 -14.56
N ARG A 206 -0.45 38.90 -13.98
CA ARG A 206 0.71 39.79 -14.16
C ARG A 206 1.22 39.84 -15.62
N VAL A 207 1.12 38.75 -16.37
CA VAL A 207 1.46 38.71 -17.80
C VAL A 207 0.46 39.54 -18.62
N ASN A 208 -0.84 39.49 -18.30
CA ASN A 208 -1.86 40.31 -18.96
C ASN A 208 -1.68 41.80 -18.68
N ASP A 209 -1.37 42.18 -17.43
CA ASP A 209 -1.03 43.56 -17.04
C ASP A 209 0.19 44.09 -17.80
N LEU A 210 1.27 43.29 -17.88
CA LEU A 210 2.49 43.66 -18.59
C LEU A 210 2.27 43.78 -20.10
N THR A 211 1.46 42.89 -20.68
CA THR A 211 1.05 42.95 -22.09
C THR A 211 0.26 44.23 -22.39
N THR A 212 -0.66 44.61 -21.50
CA THR A 212 -1.43 45.86 -21.60
C THR A 212 -0.53 47.09 -21.50
N LYS A 213 0.39 47.13 -20.52
CA LYS A 213 1.37 48.22 -20.36
C LYS A 213 2.34 48.33 -21.53
N LYS A 214 2.73 47.19 -22.14
CA LYS A 214 3.53 47.16 -23.37
C LYS A 214 2.79 47.85 -24.52
N GLY A 215 1.52 47.49 -24.77
CA GLY A 215 0.71 48.14 -25.81
C GLY A 215 0.56 49.66 -25.60
N GLN A 216 0.36 50.10 -24.35
CA GLN A 216 0.31 51.53 -23.99
C GLN A 216 1.64 52.25 -24.29
N LEU A 217 2.79 51.61 -24.03
CA LEU A 217 4.10 52.17 -24.35
C LEU A 217 4.35 52.21 -25.86
N GLU A 218 3.95 51.18 -26.61
CA GLU A 218 4.06 51.14 -28.08
C GLU A 218 3.23 52.25 -28.75
N THR A 219 2.04 52.57 -28.24
CA THR A 219 1.26 53.73 -28.70
C THR A 219 1.99 55.04 -28.39
N ARG A 220 2.41 55.27 -27.13
CA ARG A 220 3.15 56.49 -26.75
C ARG A 220 4.43 56.72 -27.57
N VAL A 221 5.13 55.65 -27.95
CA VAL A 221 6.31 55.75 -28.83
C VAL A 221 5.94 56.19 -30.25
N LYS A 222 4.80 55.73 -30.79
CA LYS A 222 4.30 56.21 -32.10
C LYS A 222 3.92 57.70 -32.02
N ASP A 223 3.19 58.10 -30.98
CA ASP A 223 2.73 59.48 -30.79
C ASP A 223 3.92 60.45 -30.70
N LEU A 224 4.91 60.14 -29.85
CA LEU A 224 6.15 60.92 -29.72
C LEU A 224 7.00 60.93 -30.99
N THR A 225 6.92 59.88 -31.81
CA THR A 225 7.61 59.83 -33.12
C THR A 225 6.92 60.74 -34.14
N ALA A 226 5.59 60.81 -34.13
CA ALA A 226 4.82 61.74 -34.95
C ALA A 226 5.06 63.20 -34.52
N GLU A 227 5.03 63.49 -33.21
CA GLU A 227 5.34 64.82 -32.66
C GLU A 227 6.76 65.26 -33.02
N ARG A 228 7.76 64.38 -32.85
CA ARG A 228 9.14 64.65 -33.30
C ARG A 228 9.21 64.96 -34.79
N SER A 229 8.48 64.23 -35.62
CA SER A 229 8.46 64.44 -37.08
C SER A 229 7.85 65.80 -37.45
N GLN A 230 6.79 66.21 -36.74
CA GLN A 230 6.17 67.53 -36.90
C GLN A 230 7.11 68.66 -36.45
N LEU A 231 7.81 68.49 -35.32
CA LEU A 231 8.82 69.44 -34.84
C LEU A 231 10.01 69.56 -35.81
N GLN A 232 10.47 68.45 -36.39
CA GLN A 232 11.52 68.43 -37.42
C GLN A 232 11.11 69.23 -38.66
N SER A 233 9.84 69.10 -39.10
CA SER A 233 9.28 69.87 -40.22
C SER A 233 9.20 71.37 -39.90
N ASN A 234 8.63 71.72 -38.72
CA ASN A 234 8.53 73.10 -38.24
C ASN A 234 9.90 73.78 -38.14
N PHE A 235 10.91 73.08 -37.59
CA PHE A 235 12.29 73.58 -37.49
C PHE A 235 12.91 73.82 -38.87
N SER A 236 12.68 72.92 -39.83
CA SER A 236 13.17 73.06 -41.20
C SER A 236 12.57 74.30 -41.90
N SER A 237 11.26 74.53 -41.74
CA SER A 237 10.58 75.72 -42.27
C SER A 237 11.06 77.02 -41.59
N LEU A 238 11.29 76.99 -40.27
CA LEU A 238 11.81 78.14 -39.54
C LEU A 238 13.27 78.46 -39.95
N SER A 239 14.10 77.45 -40.13
CA SER A 239 15.48 77.60 -40.63
C SER A 239 15.50 78.19 -42.04
N GLN A 240 14.62 77.74 -42.94
CA GLN A 240 14.46 78.32 -44.28
C GLN A 240 14.07 79.80 -44.22
N LYS A 241 13.08 80.16 -43.38
CA LYS A 241 12.68 81.57 -43.18
C LYS A 241 13.78 82.43 -42.58
N ASN A 242 14.61 81.87 -41.71
CA ASN A 242 15.75 82.59 -41.16
C ASN A 242 16.81 82.90 -42.23
N LEU A 243 17.13 81.94 -43.11
CA LEU A 243 18.01 82.17 -44.27
C LEU A 243 17.44 83.21 -45.25
N GLU A 244 16.12 83.22 -45.46
CA GLU A 244 15.43 84.25 -46.25
C GLU A 244 15.56 85.64 -45.62
N LEU A 245 15.35 85.75 -44.29
CA LEU A 245 15.50 87.00 -43.54
C LEU A 245 16.96 87.49 -43.54
N GLU A 246 17.94 86.62 -43.32
CA GLU A 246 19.37 86.94 -43.42
C GLU A 246 19.73 87.47 -44.82
N SER A 247 19.15 86.89 -45.88
CA SER A 247 19.35 87.38 -47.25
C SER A 247 18.72 88.76 -47.47
N ARG A 248 17.55 89.03 -46.89
CA ARG A 248 16.87 90.33 -46.96
C ARG A 248 17.58 91.42 -46.15
N ILE A 249 18.13 91.05 -44.98
CA ILE A 249 18.96 91.95 -44.17
C ILE A 249 20.23 92.32 -44.96
N ARG A 250 20.86 91.36 -45.66
CA ARG A 250 22.01 91.65 -46.53
C ARG A 250 21.64 92.63 -47.65
N SER A 251 20.57 92.39 -48.41
CA SER A 251 20.18 93.29 -49.50
C SER A 251 19.79 94.69 -49.01
N LEU A 252 19.10 94.80 -47.87
CA LEU A 252 18.79 96.09 -47.26
C LEU A 252 20.05 96.80 -46.76
N SER A 253 21.01 96.08 -46.17
CA SER A 253 22.30 96.66 -45.77
C SER A 253 23.14 97.12 -46.98
N GLU A 254 23.06 96.42 -48.12
CA GLU A 254 23.66 96.86 -49.38
C GLU A 254 22.97 98.10 -49.99
N GLU A 255 21.67 98.30 -49.74
CA GLU A 255 20.93 99.51 -50.13
C GLU A 255 21.21 100.68 -49.18
N GLU A 256 21.16 100.47 -47.87
CA GLU A 256 21.53 101.45 -46.85
C GLU A 256 22.99 101.89 -46.99
N SER A 257 23.91 100.98 -47.33
CA SER A 257 25.32 101.32 -47.58
C SER A 257 25.48 102.25 -48.78
N LYS A 258 24.70 102.08 -49.86
CA LYS A 258 24.71 103.00 -51.02
C LYS A 258 24.20 104.39 -50.64
N GLN A 259 23.25 104.48 -49.71
CA GLN A 259 22.70 105.76 -49.23
C GLN A 259 23.64 106.43 -48.21
N SER A 260 24.18 105.67 -47.26
CA SER A 260 25.05 106.15 -46.17
C SER A 260 26.43 106.67 -46.65
N CYS A 261 26.84 106.38 -47.88
CA CYS A 261 28.01 107.00 -48.50
C CYS A 261 27.76 108.45 -48.98
N LEU A 262 26.53 108.98 -48.85
CA LEU A 262 26.20 110.37 -49.17
C LEU A 262 25.94 111.19 -47.90
N PHE A 263 26.76 112.21 -47.68
CA PHE A 263 26.56 113.21 -46.62
C PHE A 263 26.19 114.57 -47.22
N MET A 264 25.08 115.15 -46.77
CA MET A 264 24.62 116.48 -47.18
C MET A 264 24.97 117.51 -46.10
N SER A 265 25.85 118.46 -46.41
CA SER A 265 26.18 119.57 -45.53
C SER A 265 25.02 120.58 -45.45
N THR A 266 24.58 120.89 -44.24
CA THR A 266 23.65 122.02 -43.97
C THR A 266 24.37 123.37 -43.86
N GLU A 267 25.71 123.39 -43.85
CA GLU A 267 26.50 124.62 -43.86
C GLU A 267 26.60 125.20 -45.28
N LEU A 268 26.02 126.40 -45.48
CA LEU A 268 26.20 127.19 -46.71
C LEU A 268 27.64 127.68 -46.84
N LYS A 269 28.23 127.48 -48.03
CA LYS A 269 29.65 127.72 -48.36
C LYS A 269 29.81 128.02 -49.86
N SER A 270 30.98 128.52 -50.30
CA SER A 270 31.28 128.53 -51.74
C SER A 270 31.64 127.12 -52.23
N TRP A 271 31.56 126.84 -53.53
CA TRP A 271 31.94 125.53 -54.09
C TRP A 271 33.34 125.06 -53.67
N SER A 272 34.32 125.99 -53.57
CA SER A 272 35.68 125.65 -53.13
C SER A 272 35.71 125.25 -51.66
N ASP A 273 34.98 125.97 -50.81
CA ASP A 273 34.97 125.73 -49.37
C ASP A 273 34.13 124.50 -49.03
N SER A 274 33.05 124.22 -49.79
CA SER A 274 32.31 122.95 -49.73
C SER A 274 33.19 121.78 -50.14
N ARG A 275 33.98 121.91 -51.21
CA ARG A 275 34.93 120.88 -51.64
C ARG A 275 36.00 120.60 -50.59
N GLN A 276 36.56 121.65 -50.00
CA GLN A 276 37.54 121.51 -48.92
C GLN A 276 36.89 120.89 -47.68
N TYR A 277 35.70 121.33 -47.29
CA TYR A 277 34.95 120.79 -46.15
C TYR A 277 34.65 119.28 -46.27
N CYS A 278 34.37 118.78 -47.47
CA CYS A 278 34.28 117.35 -47.75
C CYS A 278 35.65 116.65 -47.59
N ARG A 279 36.72 117.24 -48.11
CA ARG A 279 38.09 116.70 -48.06
C ARG A 279 38.67 116.65 -46.64
N ASP A 280 38.37 117.65 -45.82
CA ASP A 280 38.69 117.69 -44.38
C ASP A 280 38.00 116.54 -43.60
N ARG A 281 36.96 115.92 -44.20
CA ARG A 281 36.22 114.76 -43.68
C ARG A 281 36.50 113.46 -44.45
N GLY A 282 37.51 113.45 -45.33
CA GLY A 282 37.91 112.26 -46.11
C GLY A 282 37.05 111.97 -47.34
N ALA A 283 36.24 112.92 -47.81
CA ALA A 283 35.37 112.80 -48.99
C ALA A 283 35.73 113.85 -50.08
N ASP A 284 34.96 113.90 -51.16
CA ASP A 284 34.96 115.01 -52.14
C ASP A 284 33.51 115.30 -52.54
N LEU A 285 33.25 116.34 -53.34
CA LEU A 285 31.88 116.66 -53.78
C LEU A 285 31.31 115.57 -54.69
N VAL A 286 29.99 115.33 -54.59
CA VAL A 286 29.33 114.21 -55.27
C VAL A 286 29.44 114.27 -56.79
N ILE A 287 29.93 113.18 -57.40
CA ILE A 287 29.95 112.97 -58.85
C ILE A 287 28.69 112.23 -59.29
N ILE A 288 27.87 112.90 -60.11
CA ILE A 288 26.60 112.37 -60.63
C ILE A 288 26.81 111.86 -62.05
N ASN A 289 27.24 110.60 -62.16
CA ASN A 289 27.62 109.95 -63.42
C ASN A 289 26.68 108.79 -63.84
N THR A 290 25.50 108.70 -63.24
CA THR A 290 24.47 107.69 -63.50
C THR A 290 23.09 108.28 -63.26
N GLU A 291 22.09 107.91 -64.06
CA GLU A 291 20.71 108.39 -63.89
C GLU A 291 20.13 108.06 -62.50
N GLU A 292 20.45 106.89 -61.93
CA GLU A 292 20.02 106.48 -60.59
C GLU A 292 20.48 107.47 -59.50
N LYS A 293 21.77 107.84 -59.50
CA LYS A 293 22.29 108.92 -58.63
C LYS A 293 21.58 110.24 -58.88
N GLN A 294 21.33 110.62 -60.14
CA GLN A 294 20.64 111.87 -60.45
C GLN A 294 19.22 111.88 -59.87
N ARG A 295 18.43 110.82 -60.09
CA ARG A 295 17.08 110.69 -59.50
C ARG A 295 17.11 110.66 -57.97
N PHE A 296 18.04 109.89 -57.38
CA PHE A 296 18.19 109.81 -55.92
C PHE A 296 18.54 111.17 -55.31
N ILE A 297 19.55 111.85 -55.83
CA ILE A 297 19.98 113.18 -55.37
C ILE A 297 18.83 114.18 -55.54
N SER A 298 18.18 114.23 -56.72
CA SER A 298 16.99 115.08 -56.94
C SER A 298 15.78 114.73 -56.08
N SER A 299 15.73 113.57 -55.41
CA SER A 299 14.66 113.19 -54.47
C SER A 299 14.94 113.58 -53.01
N ILE A 300 16.21 113.73 -52.62
CA ILE A 300 16.62 114.14 -51.26
C ILE A 300 17.01 115.62 -51.16
N VAL A 301 17.36 116.25 -52.28
CA VAL A 301 17.77 117.65 -52.38
C VAL A 301 16.55 118.56 -52.55
N GLY A 302 16.09 119.14 -51.44
CA GLY A 302 15.01 120.14 -51.42
C GLY A 302 15.46 121.59 -51.68
N GLU A 303 16.76 121.87 -51.60
CA GLU A 303 17.36 123.21 -51.76
C GLU A 303 18.59 123.15 -52.69
N SER A 304 19.15 124.28 -53.12
CA SER A 304 20.30 124.28 -54.02
C SER A 304 21.61 123.87 -53.32
N VAL A 305 22.11 122.67 -53.60
CA VAL A 305 23.37 122.12 -53.05
C VAL A 305 24.53 122.16 -54.06
N TRP A 306 25.76 122.29 -53.55
CA TRP A 306 26.95 122.14 -54.38
C TRP A 306 27.25 120.66 -54.69
N ILE A 307 27.38 120.35 -55.97
CA ILE A 307 27.81 119.04 -56.48
C ILE A 307 29.23 119.14 -57.07
N GLY A 308 29.83 118.00 -57.40
CA GLY A 308 31.21 117.95 -57.88
C GLY A 308 31.46 118.50 -59.28
N LEU A 309 30.48 119.15 -59.92
CA LEU A 309 30.61 119.71 -61.26
C LEU A 309 31.04 121.18 -61.19
N SER A 310 32.03 121.58 -61.99
CA SER A 310 32.43 122.98 -62.17
C SER A 310 33.24 123.19 -63.44
N ASP A 311 33.23 124.41 -63.97
CA ASP A 311 34.08 124.90 -65.07
C ASP A 311 35.18 125.86 -64.61
N ARG A 312 35.45 125.93 -63.30
CA ARG A 312 36.35 126.92 -62.67
C ARG A 312 37.84 126.86 -63.10
N GLU A 313 38.24 125.82 -63.82
CA GLU A 313 39.58 125.73 -64.44
C GLU A 313 39.63 126.37 -65.83
N GLN A 314 38.51 126.40 -66.54
CA GLN A 314 38.34 126.90 -67.90
C GLN A 314 36.85 127.15 -68.15
N GLU A 315 36.45 128.42 -68.14
CA GLU A 315 35.07 128.87 -68.34
C GLU A 315 34.38 128.14 -69.51
N GLY A 316 33.18 127.59 -69.27
CA GLY A 316 32.43 126.82 -70.27
C GLY A 316 32.90 125.37 -70.49
N ASN A 317 33.96 124.89 -69.84
CA ASN A 317 34.42 123.50 -69.88
C ASN A 317 34.10 122.77 -68.55
N MET A 318 32.86 122.31 -68.41
CA MET A 318 32.34 121.63 -67.22
C MET A 318 33.06 120.29 -66.97
N LYS A 319 33.75 120.18 -65.83
CA LYS A 319 34.41 118.97 -65.32
C LYS A 319 33.90 118.58 -63.94
N TRP A 320 33.97 117.29 -63.64
CA TRP A 320 33.78 116.75 -62.30
C TRP A 320 35.05 116.87 -61.45
N VAL A 321 34.93 116.70 -60.13
CA VAL A 321 36.06 116.75 -59.18
C VAL A 321 37.14 115.67 -59.40
N ASP A 322 36.87 114.64 -60.19
CA ASP A 322 37.87 113.65 -60.67
C ASP A 322 38.56 114.06 -61.99
N ASN A 323 38.25 115.25 -62.52
CA ASN A 323 38.64 115.80 -63.82
C ASN A 323 37.97 115.16 -65.04
N SER A 324 36.98 114.28 -64.87
CA SER A 324 36.19 113.76 -65.99
C SER A 324 35.27 114.85 -66.57
N PRO A 325 35.09 114.93 -67.90
CA PRO A 325 34.23 115.95 -68.52
C PRO A 325 32.74 115.64 -68.30
N LEU A 326 31.90 116.68 -68.32
CA LEU A 326 30.45 116.51 -68.39
C LEU A 326 30.06 115.78 -69.68
N LYS A 327 29.50 114.57 -69.54
CA LYS A 327 28.89 113.83 -70.65
C LYS A 327 27.51 114.44 -70.92
N GLN A 328 27.27 114.88 -72.15
CA GLN A 328 25.92 115.17 -72.62
C GLN A 328 25.23 113.85 -72.98
N GLY A 329 24.12 113.55 -72.30
CA GLY A 329 23.34 112.33 -72.45
C GLY A 329 22.18 112.31 -71.45
#